data_AF-A0A6N9PBK6-F1
#
_entry.id   AF-A0A6N9PBK6-F1
#
_cell.length_a   1.000
_cell.length_b   1.000
_cell.length_c   1.000
_cell.angle_alpha   90.00
_cell.angle_beta   90.00
_cell.angle_gamma   90.00
#
_symmetry.space_group_name_H-M   'P 1'
#
loop_
_entity.id
_entity.type
_entity.pdbx_description
1 polymer ?
#
loop_
_entity_poly.entity_id
_entity_poly.type
_entity_poly.pdbx_seq_one_letter_code
_entity_poly.pdbx_strand_id
1 'polypeptide(L)'
;MLFRRKNPESKDIRKFVDILYQFEKEHPDELCPPETDPQLVVNCLCDVFLGADWYTAMPMNTKQVNTIILDNILRIHSKEFRKMVKEKQKEWRNSNAS
;
A
#
# COMPACT_ATOMS: atom_id res chain seq x y z
N MET A 1 -27.55 6.33 -6.51
CA MET A 1 -27.09 5.11 -5.81
C MET A 1 -25.79 4.68 -6.45
N LEU A 2 -24.64 4.87 -5.78
CA LEU A 2 -23.38 4.27 -6.26
C LEU A 2 -23.45 2.77 -5.97
N PHE A 3 -23.43 1.95 -7.00
CA PHE A 3 -23.17 0.53 -6.87
C PHE A 3 -21.83 0.38 -6.15
N ARG A 4 -21.86 0.05 -4.85
CA ARG A 4 -20.69 -0.51 -4.18
C ARG A 4 -20.39 -1.81 -4.92
N ARG A 5 -19.44 -1.77 -5.86
CA ARG A 5 -18.87 -2.99 -6.42
C ARG A 5 -18.44 -3.82 -5.21
N LYS A 6 -18.88 -5.08 -5.14
CA LYS A 6 -18.26 -6.02 -4.21
C LYS A 6 -16.80 -6.08 -4.63
N ASN A 7 -15.92 -5.45 -3.85
CA ASN A 7 -14.50 -5.61 -4.07
C ASN A 7 -14.19 -7.11 -4.01
N PRO A 8 -13.38 -7.64 -4.94
CA PRO A 8 -12.92 -9.01 -4.83
C PRO A 8 -12.28 -9.21 -3.45
N GLU A 9 -12.50 -10.40 -2.87
CA GLU A 9 -11.94 -10.74 -1.57
C GLU A 9 -10.41 -10.71 -1.66
N SER A 10 -9.77 -9.92 -0.81
CA SER A 10 -8.31 -9.81 -0.75
C SER A 10 -7.73 -11.07 -0.13
N LYS A 11 -6.87 -11.76 -0.89
CA LYS A 11 -6.14 -12.94 -0.42
C LYS A 11 -5.10 -12.59 0.63
N ASP A 12 -4.45 -11.42 0.49
CA ASP A 12 -3.42 -10.96 1.42
C ASP A 12 -4.02 -10.54 2.76
N ILE A 13 -5.16 -9.83 2.77
CA ILE A 13 -5.89 -9.50 4.00
C ILE A 13 -6.37 -10.79 4.69
N ARG A 14 -6.91 -11.76 3.93
CA ARG A 14 -7.33 -13.05 4.50
C ARG A 14 -6.16 -13.79 5.13
N LYS A 15 -5.02 -13.85 4.44
CA LYS A 15 -3.78 -14.42 4.98
C LYS A 15 -3.33 -13.74 6.27
N PHE A 16 -3.43 -12.42 6.34
CA PHE A 16 -3.09 -11.68 7.55
C PHE A 16 -4.05 -11.99 8.71
N VAL A 17 -5.35 -12.10 8.46
CA VAL A 17 -6.34 -12.54 9.45
C VAL A 17 -6.03 -13.96 9.96
N ASP A 18 -5.68 -14.87 9.06
CA ASP A 18 -5.30 -16.24 9.44
C ASP A 18 -4.06 -16.26 10.35
N ILE A 19 -3.06 -15.39 10.11
CA ILE A 19 -1.88 -15.24 10.96
C ILE A 19 -2.27 -14.76 12.36
N LEU A 20 -3.10 -13.71 12.46
CA LEU A 20 -3.57 -13.20 13.75
C LEU A 20 -4.33 -14.29 14.54
N TYR A 21 -5.24 -14.99 13.86
CA TYR A 21 -6.04 -16.03 14.49
C TYR A 21 -5.19 -17.20 15.00
N GLN A 22 -4.22 -17.68 14.23
CA GLN A 22 -3.34 -18.77 14.70
C GLN A 22 -2.46 -18.31 15.87
N PHE A 23 -1.92 -17.09 15.80
CA PHE A 23 -1.11 -16.55 16.88
C PHE A 23 -1.88 -16.44 18.19
N GLU A 24 -3.09 -15.86 18.18
CA GLU A 24 -3.97 -15.77 19.35
C GLU A 24 -4.31 -17.16 19.93
N LYS A 25 -4.49 -18.15 19.07
CA LYS A 25 -4.80 -19.53 19.49
C LYS A 25 -3.60 -20.23 20.14
N GLU A 26 -2.39 -20.03 19.61
CA GLU A 26 -1.16 -20.66 20.10
C GLU A 26 -0.57 -19.94 21.33
N HIS A 27 -0.81 -18.63 21.43
CA HIS A 27 -0.23 -17.75 22.44
C HIS A 27 -1.27 -16.81 23.07
N PRO A 28 -2.29 -17.34 23.78
CA PRO A 28 -3.42 -16.54 24.27
C PRO A 28 -3.05 -15.48 25.32
N ASP A 29 -1.93 -15.67 26.02
CA ASP A 29 -1.43 -14.75 27.06
C ASP A 29 -0.28 -13.84 26.59
N GLU A 30 0.15 -13.97 25.33
CA GLU A 30 1.24 -13.16 24.76
C GLU A 30 0.73 -11.76 24.42
N LEU A 31 1.47 -10.74 24.86
CA LEU A 31 1.10 -9.33 24.65
C LEU A 31 1.74 -8.77 23.37
N CYS A 32 2.80 -9.40 22.89
CA CYS A 32 3.49 -8.97 21.68
C CYS A 32 2.70 -9.43 20.43
N PRO A 33 2.52 -8.58 19.40
CA PRO A 33 1.90 -9.00 18.16
C PRO A 33 2.81 -9.95 17.37
N PRO A 34 2.26 -10.79 16.48
CA PRO A 34 3.07 -11.64 15.61
C PRO A 34 3.93 -10.82 14.66
N GLU A 35 5.13 -11.32 14.37
CA GLU A 35 5.96 -10.78 13.28
C GLU A 35 5.21 -10.88 11.95
N THR A 36 5.27 -9.81 11.15
CA THR A 36 4.59 -9.75 9.85
C THR A 36 5.59 -9.43 8.76
N ASP A 37 5.54 -10.20 7.67
CA ASP A 37 6.37 -9.97 6.50
C ASP A 37 6.12 -8.56 5.90
N PRO A 38 7.17 -7.76 5.64
CA PRO A 38 7.00 -6.41 5.10
C PRO A 38 6.24 -6.35 3.77
N GLN A 39 6.37 -7.36 2.91
CA GLN A 39 5.66 -7.39 1.63
C GLN A 39 4.17 -7.66 1.85
N LEU A 40 3.80 -8.53 2.79
CA LEU A 40 2.40 -8.74 3.17
C LEU A 40 1.75 -7.43 3.64
N VAL A 41 2.47 -6.60 4.41
CA VAL A 41 1.98 -5.27 4.80
C VAL A 41 1.70 -4.40 3.57
N VAL A 42 2.66 -4.31 2.64
CA VAL A 42 2.50 -3.51 1.41
C VAL A 42 1.34 -4.01 0.55
N ASN A 43 1.18 -5.34 0.41
CA ASN A 43 0.08 -5.93 -0.35
C ASN A 43 -1.28 -5.61 0.29
N CYS A 44 -1.42 -5.76 1.62
CA CYS A 44 -2.64 -5.38 2.33
C CYS A 44 -2.97 -3.89 2.15
N LEU A 45 -1.98 -3.00 2.24
CA LEU A 45 -2.17 -1.57 2.00
C LEU A 45 -2.59 -1.28 0.54
N CYS A 46 -2.00 -1.99 -0.42
CA CYS A 46 -2.41 -1.91 -1.83
C CYS A 46 -3.88 -2.27 -2.00
N ASP A 47 -4.31 -3.41 -1.45
CA ASP A 47 -5.69 -3.89 -1.56
C ASP A 47 -6.70 -2.93 -0.90
N VAL A 48 -6.33 -2.33 0.23
CA VAL A 48 -7.18 -1.37 0.96
C VAL A 48 -7.32 -0.04 0.21
N PHE A 49 -6.21 0.53 -0.26
CA PHE A 49 -6.19 1.90 -0.80
C PHE A 49 -6.36 1.97 -2.32
N LEU A 50 -5.89 0.95 -3.05
CA LEU A 50 -5.90 0.91 -4.51
C LEU A 50 -6.89 -0.12 -5.06
N GLY A 51 -7.27 -1.12 -4.26
CA GLY A 51 -8.21 -2.18 -4.62
C GLY A 51 -7.50 -3.50 -4.94
N ALA A 52 -8.16 -4.62 -4.66
CA ALA A 52 -7.60 -5.97 -4.86
C ALA A 52 -7.46 -6.37 -6.35
N ASP A 53 -8.02 -5.60 -7.27
CA ASP A 53 -7.82 -5.74 -8.72
C ASP A 53 -6.69 -4.84 -9.25
N TRP A 54 -5.99 -4.13 -8.37
CA TRP A 54 -4.87 -3.27 -8.76
C TRP A 54 -3.67 -4.11 -9.23
N TYR A 55 -3.07 -3.70 -10.36
CA TYR A 55 -1.89 -4.35 -10.92
C TYR A 55 -1.05 -3.37 -11.72
N THR A 56 0.20 -3.77 -11.99
CA THR A 56 1.09 -3.07 -12.92
C THR A 56 1.21 -3.86 -14.23
N ALA A 57 1.02 -3.19 -15.37
CA ALA A 57 1.05 -3.87 -16.67
C ALA A 57 2.46 -4.30 -17.11
N MET A 58 3.51 -3.64 -16.60
CA MET A 58 4.90 -3.96 -16.96
C MET A 58 5.51 -4.97 -15.99
N PRO A 59 6.32 -5.91 -16.48
CA PRO A 59 7.08 -6.81 -15.61
C PRO A 59 8.13 -6.00 -14.86
N MET A 60 7.95 -5.87 -13.55
CA MET A 60 8.83 -5.14 -12.64
C MET A 60 9.15 -6.03 -11.45
N ASN A 61 10.31 -5.80 -10.83
CA ASN A 61 10.61 -6.49 -9.58
C ASN A 61 9.79 -5.91 -8.43
N THR A 62 9.64 -6.68 -7.35
CA THR A 62 8.82 -6.30 -6.19
C THR A 62 9.18 -4.93 -5.60
N LYS A 63 10.48 -4.58 -5.56
CA LYS A 63 10.92 -3.27 -5.03
C LYS A 63 10.40 -2.11 -5.88
N GLN A 64 10.42 -2.26 -7.20
CA GLN A 64 9.87 -1.26 -8.13
C GLN A 64 8.35 -1.17 -8.02
N VAL A 65 7.66 -2.31 -7.91
CA VAL A 65 6.20 -2.33 -7.70
C VAL A 65 5.82 -1.62 -6.40
N ASN A 66 6.56 -1.86 -5.31
CA ASN A 66 6.33 -1.19 -4.03
C ASN A 66 6.48 0.35 -4.13
N THR A 67 7.44 0.84 -4.92
CA THR A 67 7.55 2.28 -5.20
C THR A 67 6.27 2.83 -5.83
N ILE A 68 5.69 2.11 -6.78
CA ILE A 68 4.49 2.55 -7.49
C ILE A 68 3.26 2.51 -6.56
N ILE A 69 3.13 1.46 -5.74
CA ILE A 69 2.07 1.36 -4.73
C ILE A 69 2.13 2.57 -3.80
N LEU A 70 3.31 2.82 -3.21
CA LEU A 70 3.50 3.92 -2.27
C LEU A 70 3.25 5.29 -2.91
N ASP A 71 3.79 5.54 -4.11
CA ASP A 71 3.58 6.81 -4.83
C ASP A 71 2.09 7.04 -5.12
N ASN A 72 1.36 6.03 -5.59
CA ASN A 72 -0.08 6.15 -5.86
C ASN A 72 -0.87 6.45 -4.58
N ILE A 73 -0.63 5.71 -3.50
CA ILE A 73 -1.29 5.92 -2.22
C ILE A 73 -1.02 7.34 -1.72
N LEU A 74 0.24 7.79 -1.72
CA LEU A 74 0.61 9.13 -1.25
C LEU A 74 0.03 10.25 -2.12
N ARG A 75 -0.02 10.09 -3.45
CA ARG A 75 -0.64 11.08 -4.35
C ARG A 75 -2.13 11.24 -4.08
N ILE A 76 -2.84 10.15 -3.78
CA ILE A 76 -4.28 10.18 -3.52
C ILE A 76 -4.54 10.73 -2.10
N HIS A 77 -3.85 10.18 -1.10
CA HIS A 77 -4.22 10.35 0.30
C HIS A 77 -3.39 11.38 1.07
N SER A 78 -2.18 11.75 0.62
CA SER A 78 -1.32 12.71 1.33
C SER A 78 -1.32 14.10 0.65
N LYS A 79 -1.87 15.10 1.36
CA LYS A 79 -1.79 16.52 0.91
C LYS A 79 -0.37 17.06 1.01
N GLU A 80 0.35 16.69 2.07
CA GLU A 80 1.74 17.10 2.31
C GLU A 80 2.66 16.60 1.20
N PHE A 81 2.55 15.31 0.84
CA PHE A 81 3.33 14.74 -0.26
C PHE A 81 3.10 15.50 -1.58
N ARG A 82 1.85 15.78 -1.93
CA ARG A 82 1.52 16.57 -3.14
C ARG A 82 2.12 17.97 -3.10
N LYS A 83 2.18 18.61 -1.94
CA LYS A 83 2.81 19.93 -1.78
C LYS A 83 4.32 19.83 -2.05
N MET A 84 5.00 18.89 -1.41
CA MET A 84 6.44 18.68 -1.59
C MET A 84 6.81 18.35 -3.05
N VAL A 85 6.02 17.52 -3.73
CA VAL A 85 6.22 17.21 -5.16
C VAL A 85 6.12 18.48 -6.02
N LYS A 86 5.14 19.36 -5.77
CA LYS A 86 4.97 20.61 -6.53
C LYS A 86 6.13 21.59 -6.30
N GLU A 87 6.64 21.66 -5.07
CA GLU A 87 7.79 22.49 -4.73
C GLU A 87 9.04 22.02 -5.49
N LYS A 88 9.34 20.72 -5.45
CA LYS A 88 10.46 20.12 -6.21
C LYS A 88 10.33 20.34 -7.72
N GLN A 89 9.13 20.21 -8.28
CA GLN A 89 8.89 20.50 -9.69
C GLN A 89 9.12 21.98 -10.05
N LYS A 90 8.82 22.91 -9.13
CA LYS A 90 9.09 24.34 -9.32
C LYS A 90 10.59 24.63 -9.29
N GLU A 91 11.31 24.05 -8.33
CA GLU A 91 12.78 24.14 -8.24
C GLU A 91 13.44 23.68 -9.55
N TRP A 92 13.04 22.52 -10.08
CA TRP A 92 13.59 21.96 -11.31
C TRP A 92 13.31 22.83 -12.56
N ARG A 93 12.11 23.41 -12.66
CA ARG A 93 11.80 24.33 -13.76
C ARG A 93 12.65 25.59 -13.70
N ASN A 94 12.89 26.12 -12.50
CA ASN A 94 13.68 27.33 -12.31
C ASN A 94 15.17 27.08 -12.61
N SER A 95 15.70 25.91 -12.25
CA SER A 95 17.10 25.55 -12.52
C SER A 95 17.41 25.34 -14.00
N ASN A 96 16.43 24.92 -14.79
CA ASN A 96 16.61 24.66 -16.22
C ASN A 96 16.22 25.85 -17.12
N ALA A 97 15.70 26.92 -16.53
CA ALA A 97 15.33 28.16 -17.22
C ALA A 97 16.38 29.27 -17.07
N SER A 98 17.43 29.03 -16.28
CA SER A 98 18.61 29.89 -16.11
C SER A 98 19.79 29.32 -16.90
#